data_AF-M6JH12-F1
#
_entry.id   AF-M6JH12-F1
#
_cell.length_a   1.000
_cell.length_b   1.000
_cell.length_c   1.000
_cell.angle_alpha   90.00
_cell.angle_beta   90.00
_cell.angle_gamma   90.00
#
_symmetry.space_group_name_H-M   'P 1'
#
loop_
_entity.id
_entity.type
_entity.pdbx_description
1 polymer ?
#
loop_
_entity_poly.entity_id
_entity_poly.type
_entity_poly.pdbx_seq_one_letter_code
_entity_poly.pdbx_strand_id
1 'polypeptide(L)'
;MRINLKKQKGDVLMRIFYLLILIFILSSYNVLGKSDTHNQAIRKQTSAPEDLNLYNLDTCGNQSVRFVSLSDNYNLYDYPDWFAIPNLKNKKWKDVRYLILGRKYRARFLSKTKISETDTVFIYDYSTGTIATFPVKNLKAIACLTPYHDEEDAPYSQSDYMIGFEIDKKLLLKSFKNKPFTYKIRSPLIYIGKQHPFQKGRIKSILWKNIDPKELSTFKIKVKYAPGYNPTAWSGYSFGKAYQFDSAPLRYYVQDLLKYDERYYIQNLKYDDPNRSLFERVELNCRRLIVINTKTKEMIFEKFYCESEGESLIPLNVVGHAKDWRSETQWTGEIFKDRPRVIFRFLFSSFGCPSIDFIEQSENSVRINCDNRH
;
A
#
# COMPACT_ATOMS: atom_id res chain seq x y z
N MET A 1 -74.81 10.01 46.77
CA MET A 1 -73.54 10.56 46.24
C MET A 1 -73.13 9.74 45.01
N ARG A 2 -73.68 10.04 43.82
CA ARG A 2 -73.40 9.30 42.58
C ARG A 2 -72.25 10.01 41.85
N ILE A 3 -71.05 9.45 41.96
CA ILE A 3 -69.85 9.93 41.26
C ILE A 3 -70.05 9.71 39.76
N ASN A 4 -69.90 10.78 39.00
CA ASN A 4 -70.20 10.85 37.57
C ASN A 4 -69.13 10.08 36.77
N LEU A 5 -69.35 8.77 36.60
CA LEU A 5 -68.50 7.83 35.86
C LEU A 5 -68.18 8.27 34.41
N LYS A 6 -68.99 9.15 33.79
CA LYS A 6 -68.69 9.70 32.46
C LYS A 6 -67.50 10.67 32.48
N LYS A 7 -67.36 11.48 33.53
CA LYS A 7 -66.26 12.45 33.64
C LYS A 7 -64.92 11.76 33.90
N GLN A 8 -64.94 10.65 34.63
CA GLN A 8 -63.74 9.85 34.93
C GLN A 8 -63.26 9.05 33.71
N LYS A 9 -64.16 8.55 32.86
CA LYS A 9 -63.80 7.90 31.59
C LYS A 9 -63.18 8.88 30.58
N GLY A 10 -63.67 10.12 30.52
CA GLY A 10 -63.09 11.16 29.65
C GLY A 10 -61.66 11.53 30.05
N ASP A 11 -61.40 11.63 31.36
CA ASP A 11 -60.07 12.00 31.88
C ASP A 11 -59.03 10.87 31.66
N VAL A 12 -59.46 9.61 31.78
CA VAL A 12 -58.60 8.44 31.46
C VAL A 12 -58.31 8.36 29.96
N LEU A 13 -59.31 8.59 29.10
CA LEU A 13 -59.10 8.60 27.65
C LEU A 13 -58.13 9.71 27.22
N MET A 14 -58.26 10.91 27.81
CA MET A 14 -57.34 12.02 27.52
C MET A 14 -55.92 11.73 27.97
N ARG A 15 -55.72 11.09 29.14
CA ARG A 15 -54.38 10.69 29.60
C ARG A 15 -53.75 9.63 28.69
N ILE A 16 -54.54 8.65 28.23
CA ILE A 16 -54.07 7.64 27.26
C ILE A 16 -53.71 8.30 25.93
N PHE A 17 -54.50 9.27 25.47
CA PHE A 17 -54.23 10.01 24.24
C PHE A 17 -52.93 10.81 24.32
N TYR A 18 -52.68 11.52 25.43
CA TYR A 18 -51.40 12.21 25.65
C TYR A 18 -50.21 11.24 25.75
N LEU A 19 -50.41 10.07 26.37
CA LEU A 19 -49.36 9.06 26.48
C LEU A 19 -49.00 8.47 25.11
N LEU A 20 -50.00 8.23 24.25
CA LEU A 20 -49.80 7.78 22.87
C LEU A 20 -49.12 8.85 22.02
N ILE A 21 -49.46 10.12 22.18
CA ILE A 21 -48.75 11.24 21.52
C ILE A 21 -47.30 11.31 22.00
N LEU A 22 -47.03 11.15 23.30
CA LEU A 22 -45.66 11.15 23.81
C LEU A 22 -44.84 9.98 23.27
N ILE A 23 -45.43 8.78 23.19
CA ILE A 23 -44.80 7.61 22.58
C ILE A 23 -44.55 7.85 21.09
N PHE A 24 -45.47 8.49 20.37
CA PHE A 24 -45.30 8.83 18.96
C PHE A 24 -44.23 9.90 18.74
N ILE A 25 -44.11 10.89 19.66
CA ILE A 25 -43.06 11.89 19.62
C ILE A 25 -41.70 11.24 19.96
N LEU A 26 -41.61 10.38 20.98
CA LEU A 26 -40.39 9.65 21.33
C LEU A 26 -39.99 8.63 20.25
N SER A 27 -40.93 7.96 19.60
CA SER A 27 -40.65 7.09 18.45
C SER A 27 -40.22 7.92 17.24
N SER A 28 -40.81 9.09 17.01
CA SER A 28 -40.37 10.02 15.96
C SER A 28 -39.00 10.62 16.24
N TYR A 29 -38.60 10.84 17.50
CA TYR A 29 -37.23 11.23 17.86
C TYR A 29 -36.23 10.08 17.70
N ASN A 30 -36.62 8.83 17.96
CA ASN A 30 -35.81 7.66 17.64
C ASN A 30 -35.74 7.38 16.12
N VAL A 31 -36.68 7.91 15.33
CA VAL A 31 -36.70 7.84 13.85
C VAL A 31 -36.05 9.08 13.20
N LEU A 32 -35.94 10.22 13.90
CA LEU A 32 -35.22 11.44 13.48
C LEU A 32 -33.84 11.60 14.15
N GLY A 33 -33.33 10.55 14.80
CA GLY A 33 -31.91 10.43 15.13
C GLY A 33 -31.10 10.29 13.85
N LYS A 34 -30.50 11.40 13.38
CA LYS A 34 -29.55 11.52 12.25
C LYS A 34 -29.92 10.70 11.01
N SER A 35 -30.46 11.39 10.01
CA SER A 35 -30.47 10.95 8.62
C SER A 35 -29.05 10.60 8.14
N ASP A 36 -28.65 9.35 8.37
CA ASP A 36 -27.44 8.68 7.91
C ASP A 36 -27.61 8.17 6.46
N THR A 37 -28.50 8.79 5.67
CA THR A 37 -28.76 8.40 4.28
C THR A 37 -27.55 8.60 3.38
N HIS A 38 -26.61 9.47 3.75
CA HIS A 38 -25.33 9.58 3.03
C HIS A 38 -24.33 8.46 3.42
N ASN A 39 -24.38 7.96 4.65
CA ASN A 39 -23.52 6.87 5.14
C ASN A 39 -24.09 5.47 4.82
N GLN A 40 -25.41 5.32 4.68
CA GLN A 40 -26.05 4.09 4.21
C GLN A 40 -25.89 3.87 2.70
N ALA A 41 -25.82 4.95 1.91
CA ALA A 41 -25.48 4.86 0.49
C ALA A 41 -24.02 4.42 0.27
N ILE A 42 -23.12 4.69 1.22
CA ILE A 42 -21.73 4.20 1.22
C ILE A 42 -21.64 2.76 1.75
N ARG A 43 -22.53 2.35 2.67
CA ARG A 43 -22.55 1.00 3.25
C ARG A 43 -23.23 -0.08 2.41
N LYS A 44 -23.75 0.24 1.23
CA LYS A 44 -24.36 -0.75 0.31
C LYS A 44 -23.56 -0.99 -0.97
N GLN A 45 -22.23 -0.92 -0.87
CA GLN A 45 -21.31 -1.50 -1.84
C GLN A 45 -20.96 -2.93 -1.38
N THR A 46 -21.97 -3.80 -1.36
CA THR A 46 -21.81 -5.25 -1.12
C THR A 46 -21.19 -5.90 -2.36
N SER A 47 -19.87 -5.84 -2.42
CA SER A 47 -19.00 -6.97 -2.72
C SER A 47 -17.65 -6.64 -2.09
N ALA A 48 -17.30 -7.34 -1.01
CA ALA A 48 -15.88 -7.42 -0.63
C ALA A 48 -15.08 -7.78 -1.91
N PRO A 49 -13.95 -7.11 -2.17
CA PRO A 49 -13.21 -7.25 -3.42
C PRO A 49 -12.91 -8.72 -3.70
N GLU A 50 -12.86 -9.13 -4.97
CA GLU A 50 -11.84 -10.12 -5.33
C GLU A 50 -10.53 -9.66 -4.70
N ASP A 51 -9.95 -10.42 -3.77
CA ASP A 51 -8.76 -10.04 -3.01
C ASP A 51 -7.78 -9.30 -3.92
N LEU A 52 -7.53 -8.01 -3.62
CA LEU A 52 -6.75 -7.12 -4.46
C LEU A 52 -5.28 -7.54 -4.40
N ASN A 53 -4.93 -8.58 -5.16
CA ASN A 53 -3.59 -9.15 -5.23
C ASN A 53 -2.78 -8.38 -6.28
N LEU A 54 -1.95 -7.46 -5.80
CA LEU A 54 -1.07 -6.66 -6.64
C LEU A 54 0.32 -7.28 -6.69
N TYR A 55 0.99 -7.13 -7.82
CA TYR A 55 2.35 -7.62 -8.03
C TYR A 55 3.24 -6.51 -8.60
N ASN A 56 4.55 -6.65 -8.39
CA ASN A 56 5.57 -5.85 -9.04
C ASN A 56 6.10 -6.50 -10.32
N LEU A 57 6.66 -5.67 -11.19
CA LEU A 57 7.43 -6.13 -12.33
C LEU A 57 8.87 -6.38 -11.89
N ASP A 58 9.38 -7.56 -12.21
CA ASP A 58 10.72 -8.01 -11.86
C ASP A 58 11.53 -8.43 -13.11
N THR A 59 12.77 -8.84 -12.88
CA THR A 59 13.70 -9.43 -13.82
C THR A 59 14.07 -10.85 -13.42
N CYS A 60 14.05 -11.75 -14.39
CA CYS A 60 14.46 -13.13 -14.19
C CYS A 60 16.00 -13.23 -14.20
N GLY A 61 16.62 -13.27 -13.02
CA GLY A 61 18.08 -13.32 -12.85
C GLY A 61 18.80 -12.18 -13.60
N ASN A 62 19.99 -12.46 -14.15
CA ASN A 62 20.74 -11.48 -14.97
C ASN A 62 20.21 -11.37 -16.42
N GLN A 63 19.10 -12.03 -16.75
CA GLN A 63 18.54 -11.96 -18.09
C GLN A 63 17.70 -10.70 -18.26
N SER A 64 17.70 -10.12 -19.47
CA SER A 64 16.83 -9.00 -19.84
C SER A 64 15.33 -9.36 -19.94
N VAL A 65 14.91 -10.48 -19.35
CA VAL A 65 13.53 -10.98 -19.38
C VAL A 65 12.74 -10.28 -18.28
N ARG A 66 11.63 -9.63 -18.66
CA ARG A 66 10.69 -9.06 -17.69
C ARG A 66 9.76 -10.15 -17.20
N PHE A 67 9.42 -10.11 -15.93
CA PHE A 67 8.78 -11.21 -15.24
C PHE A 67 7.84 -10.67 -14.18
N VAL A 68 6.76 -11.39 -13.91
CA VAL A 68 5.89 -11.14 -12.76
C VAL A 68 5.98 -12.38 -11.90
N SER A 69 6.58 -12.26 -10.72
CA SER A 69 6.62 -13.35 -9.77
C SER A 69 5.28 -13.49 -9.06
N LEU A 70 4.85 -14.74 -8.89
CA LEU A 70 3.67 -15.11 -8.10
C LEU A 70 4.05 -15.97 -6.90
N SER A 71 5.34 -16.06 -6.57
CA SER A 71 5.82 -16.96 -5.52
C SER A 71 5.31 -16.60 -4.12
N ASP A 72 5.02 -15.33 -3.83
CA ASP A 72 4.33 -14.93 -2.58
C ASP A 72 2.98 -15.68 -2.40
N ASN A 73 2.34 -16.08 -3.51
CA ASN A 73 1.08 -16.84 -3.55
C ASN A 73 1.28 -18.29 -4.02
N TYR A 74 2.51 -18.69 -4.36
CA TYR A 74 2.89 -20.01 -4.83
C TYR A 74 4.19 -20.45 -4.16
N ASN A 75 4.12 -20.64 -2.84
CA ASN A 75 5.27 -20.99 -2.02
C ASN A 75 5.81 -22.37 -2.41
N LEU A 76 7.11 -22.40 -2.72
CA LEU A 76 7.89 -23.62 -2.80
C LEU A 76 8.68 -23.76 -1.51
N TYR A 77 8.89 -25.00 -1.09
CA TYR A 77 9.61 -25.33 0.13
C TYR A 77 10.94 -25.99 -0.21
N ASP A 78 11.81 -26.13 0.79
CA ASP A 78 13.14 -26.73 0.62
C ASP A 78 13.11 -28.24 0.33
N TYR A 79 11.96 -28.90 0.54
CA TYR A 79 11.80 -30.29 0.16
C TYR A 79 11.45 -30.42 -1.33
N PRO A 80 12.02 -31.40 -2.05
CA PRO A 80 11.76 -31.56 -3.48
C PRO A 80 10.29 -31.79 -3.80
N ASP A 81 9.74 -30.94 -4.66
CA ASP A 81 8.42 -31.07 -5.25
C ASP A 81 8.55 -31.13 -6.77
N TRP A 82 8.77 -32.33 -7.29
CA TRP A 82 8.96 -32.58 -8.73
C TRP A 82 7.70 -32.32 -9.58
N PHE A 83 6.59 -31.89 -8.97
CA PHE A 83 5.41 -31.41 -9.67
C PHE A 83 5.41 -29.89 -9.88
N ALA A 84 6.26 -29.13 -9.17
CA ALA A 84 6.37 -27.67 -9.29
C ALA A 84 7.43 -27.29 -10.33
N ILE A 85 8.59 -27.92 -10.23
CA ILE A 85 9.73 -27.71 -11.12
C ILE A 85 10.29 -29.09 -11.53
N PRO A 86 10.74 -29.26 -12.79
CA PRO A 86 11.42 -30.49 -13.21
C PRO A 86 12.68 -30.77 -12.40
N ASN A 87 13.14 -32.03 -12.40
CA ASN A 87 14.45 -32.36 -11.85
C ASN A 87 15.56 -31.72 -12.72
N LEU A 88 16.42 -30.94 -12.07
CA LEU A 88 17.47 -30.16 -12.72
C LEU A 88 18.86 -30.79 -12.58
N LYS A 89 18.96 -31.99 -12.01
CA LYS A 89 20.24 -32.71 -11.90
C LYS A 89 20.90 -32.83 -13.28
N ASN A 90 22.18 -32.45 -13.34
CA ASN A 90 23.01 -32.47 -14.56
C ASN A 90 22.55 -31.52 -15.68
N LYS A 91 21.71 -30.52 -15.40
CA LYS A 91 21.40 -29.45 -16.36
C LYS A 91 22.53 -28.41 -16.37
N LYS A 92 22.73 -27.77 -17.53
CA LYS A 92 23.71 -26.68 -17.67
C LYS A 92 23.22 -25.43 -16.94
N TRP A 93 24.13 -24.59 -16.46
CA TRP A 93 23.82 -23.33 -15.79
C TRP A 93 22.75 -22.48 -16.49
N LYS A 94 22.88 -22.30 -17.81
CA LYS A 94 21.90 -21.55 -18.61
C LYS A 94 20.47 -22.09 -18.51
N ASP A 95 20.32 -23.41 -18.35
CA ASP A 95 19.04 -24.11 -18.34
C ASP A 95 18.45 -24.15 -16.93
N VAL A 96 19.27 -24.02 -15.87
CA VAL A 96 18.78 -23.93 -14.48
C VAL A 96 18.39 -22.51 -14.11
N ARG A 97 19.01 -21.47 -14.68
CA ARG A 97 18.63 -20.07 -14.34
C ARG A 97 17.25 -19.65 -14.84
N TYR A 98 16.82 -20.22 -15.96
CA TYR A 98 15.57 -19.87 -16.65
C TYR A 98 14.96 -21.14 -17.24
N LEU A 99 13.76 -21.48 -16.77
CA LEU A 99 13.05 -22.70 -17.13
C LEU A 99 11.67 -22.33 -17.66
N ILE A 100 11.37 -22.77 -18.89
CA ILE A 100 9.99 -22.72 -19.39
C ILE A 100 9.23 -23.91 -18.79
N LEU A 101 8.18 -23.63 -18.03
CA LEU A 101 7.35 -24.64 -17.39
C LEU A 101 6.38 -25.23 -18.41
N GLY A 102 6.62 -26.50 -18.76
CA GLY A 102 5.75 -27.27 -19.65
C GLY A 102 4.33 -27.47 -19.11
N ARG A 103 3.44 -28.04 -19.94
CA ARG A 103 1.99 -28.15 -19.69
C ARG A 103 1.62 -28.67 -18.29
N LYS A 104 2.30 -29.72 -17.80
CA LYS A 104 2.06 -30.31 -16.47
C LYS A 104 2.33 -29.31 -15.34
N TYR A 105 3.49 -28.66 -15.36
CA TYR A 105 3.92 -27.68 -14.35
C TYR A 105 3.05 -26.43 -14.39
N ARG A 106 2.77 -25.93 -15.59
CA ARG A 106 1.86 -24.78 -15.79
C ARG A 106 0.46 -25.05 -15.24
N ALA A 107 -0.13 -26.21 -15.55
CA ALA A 107 -1.46 -26.56 -15.06
C ALA A 107 -1.53 -26.56 -13.52
N ARG A 108 -0.47 -27.06 -12.87
CA ARG A 108 -0.37 -27.03 -11.41
C ARG A 108 -0.21 -25.61 -10.88
N PHE A 109 0.70 -24.82 -11.47
CA PHE A 109 0.93 -23.44 -11.11
C PHE A 109 -0.37 -22.63 -11.15
N LEU A 110 -1.07 -22.64 -12.29
CA LEU A 110 -2.35 -21.97 -12.48
C LEU A 110 -3.42 -22.42 -11.46
N SER A 111 -3.53 -23.73 -11.24
CA SER A 111 -4.47 -24.29 -10.25
C SER A 111 -4.18 -23.79 -8.83
N LYS A 112 -2.91 -23.73 -8.44
CA LYS A 112 -2.50 -23.35 -7.08
C LYS A 112 -2.58 -21.85 -6.83
N THR A 113 -2.35 -21.03 -7.85
CA THR A 113 -2.54 -19.56 -7.78
C THR A 113 -3.98 -19.13 -8.03
N LYS A 114 -4.89 -20.06 -8.36
CA LYS A 114 -6.29 -19.80 -8.74
C LYS A 114 -6.41 -18.87 -9.97
N ILE A 115 -5.46 -18.97 -10.90
CA ILE A 115 -5.45 -18.22 -12.16
C ILE A 115 -5.95 -19.13 -13.28
N SER A 116 -6.80 -18.59 -14.14
CA SER A 116 -7.33 -19.25 -15.32
C SER A 116 -6.56 -18.87 -16.58
N GLU A 117 -6.52 -19.77 -17.57
CA GLU A 117 -6.03 -19.47 -18.92
C GLU A 117 -6.82 -18.34 -19.62
N THR A 118 -8.06 -18.10 -19.16
CA THR A 118 -8.92 -17.01 -19.65
C THR A 118 -8.61 -15.65 -19.00
N ASP A 119 -7.78 -15.62 -17.96
CA ASP A 119 -7.43 -14.38 -17.28
C ASP A 119 -6.44 -13.55 -18.10
N THR A 120 -6.22 -12.32 -17.66
CA THR A 120 -5.33 -11.36 -18.27
C THR A 120 -4.42 -10.76 -17.21
N VAL A 121 -3.13 -10.62 -17.56
CA VAL A 121 -2.16 -9.83 -16.80
C VAL A 121 -2.30 -8.38 -17.23
N PHE A 122 -2.66 -7.50 -16.28
CA PHE A 122 -2.79 -6.07 -16.47
C PHE A 122 -1.63 -5.36 -15.80
N ILE A 123 -0.85 -4.59 -16.56
CA ILE A 123 0.29 -3.81 -16.06
C ILE A 123 -0.09 -2.32 -16.16
N TYR A 124 -0.31 -1.68 -15.02
CA TYR A 124 -0.78 -0.31 -14.92
C TYR A 124 0.32 0.67 -14.52
N ASP A 125 0.61 1.59 -15.41
CA ASP A 125 1.43 2.76 -15.13
C ASP A 125 0.52 3.91 -14.68
N TYR A 126 0.37 4.03 -13.36
CA TYR A 126 -0.47 5.04 -12.74
C TYR A 126 0.00 6.49 -13.01
N SER A 127 1.28 6.70 -13.34
CA SER A 127 1.79 8.04 -13.65
C SER A 127 1.29 8.57 -14.99
N THR A 128 1.00 7.68 -15.95
CA THR A 128 0.51 8.04 -17.28
C THR A 128 -0.93 7.64 -17.52
N GLY A 129 -1.53 6.82 -16.64
CA GLY A 129 -2.85 6.24 -16.84
C GLY A 129 -2.88 5.10 -17.87
N THR A 130 -1.71 4.59 -18.30
CA THR A 130 -1.60 3.57 -19.36
C THR A 130 -1.68 2.16 -18.77
N ILE A 131 -2.46 1.28 -19.41
CA ILE A 131 -2.55 -0.14 -19.05
C ILE A 131 -2.10 -0.98 -20.24
N ALA A 132 -1.10 -1.84 -20.02
CA ALA A 132 -0.75 -2.92 -20.95
C ALA A 132 -1.46 -4.22 -20.52
N THR A 133 -1.87 -5.03 -21.49
CA THR A 133 -2.68 -6.24 -21.25
C THR A 133 -2.08 -7.44 -21.96
N PHE A 134 -1.96 -8.56 -21.25
CA PHE A 134 -1.41 -9.80 -21.78
C PHE A 134 -2.30 -10.98 -21.39
N PRO A 135 -2.97 -11.67 -22.35
CA PRO A 135 -3.78 -12.84 -22.04
C PRO A 135 -2.91 -13.95 -21.44
N VAL A 136 -3.33 -14.54 -20.32
CA VAL A 136 -2.56 -15.56 -19.60
C VAL A 136 -2.21 -16.74 -20.52
N LYS A 137 -3.16 -17.21 -21.33
CA LYS A 137 -2.95 -18.28 -22.34
C LYS A 137 -1.79 -18.04 -23.32
N ASN A 138 -1.39 -16.79 -23.54
CA ASN A 138 -0.31 -16.44 -24.46
C ASN A 138 1.04 -16.26 -23.76
N LEU A 139 1.06 -16.24 -22.42
CA LEU A 139 2.27 -16.05 -21.64
C LEU A 139 2.92 -17.39 -21.30
N LYS A 140 4.25 -17.44 -21.35
CA LYS A 140 5.01 -18.58 -20.81
C LYS A 140 4.97 -18.52 -19.28
N ALA A 141 4.65 -19.64 -18.66
CA ALA A 141 4.94 -19.83 -17.24
C ALA A 141 6.42 -20.22 -17.14
N ILE A 142 7.17 -19.54 -16.29
CA ILE A 142 8.60 -19.76 -16.13
C ILE A 142 8.97 -19.93 -14.65
N ALA A 143 10.07 -20.64 -14.41
CA ALA A 143 10.78 -20.64 -13.14
C ALA A 143 12.15 -20.00 -13.34
N CYS A 144 12.48 -19.05 -12.48
CA CYS A 144 13.68 -18.22 -12.53
C CYS A 144 14.48 -18.42 -11.26
N LEU A 145 15.75 -18.78 -11.36
CA LEU A 145 16.61 -18.78 -10.19
C LEU A 145 16.75 -17.35 -9.66
N THR A 146 16.65 -17.20 -8.34
CA THR A 146 16.85 -15.92 -7.65
C THR A 146 18.18 -15.27 -8.05
N PRO A 147 18.27 -13.93 -8.13
CA PRO A 147 19.52 -13.23 -8.42
C PRO A 147 20.61 -13.40 -7.36
N TYR A 148 20.31 -14.05 -6.22
CA TYR A 148 21.26 -14.27 -5.11
C TYR A 148 22.10 -15.54 -5.23
N HIS A 149 21.95 -16.31 -6.32
CA HIS A 149 22.74 -17.52 -6.57
C HIS A 149 23.51 -17.42 -7.89
N ASP A 150 24.71 -17.98 -7.87
CA ASP A 150 25.60 -18.16 -9.02
C ASP A 150 25.83 -19.66 -9.33
N GLU A 151 26.59 -19.95 -10.40
CA GLU A 151 26.81 -21.33 -10.88
C GLU A 151 27.48 -22.23 -9.82
N GLU A 152 28.28 -21.63 -8.95
CA GLU A 152 29.05 -22.32 -7.90
C GLU A 152 28.18 -22.77 -6.71
N ASP A 153 27.00 -22.19 -6.53
CA ASP A 153 26.09 -22.51 -5.41
C ASP A 153 25.24 -23.77 -5.64
N ALA A 154 25.46 -24.47 -6.77
CA ALA A 154 24.75 -25.70 -7.05
C ALA A 154 25.05 -26.79 -6.00
N PRO A 155 24.06 -27.62 -5.60
CA PRO A 155 22.71 -27.72 -6.15
C PRO A 155 21.71 -26.74 -5.51
N TYR A 156 20.83 -26.18 -6.33
CA TYR A 156 19.78 -25.26 -5.88
C TYR A 156 18.56 -26.00 -5.33
N SER A 157 18.01 -25.46 -4.25
CA SER A 157 16.70 -25.80 -3.72
C SER A 157 15.59 -25.31 -4.66
N GLN A 158 14.39 -25.87 -4.52
CA GLN A 158 13.23 -25.35 -5.26
C GLN A 158 12.75 -24.00 -4.71
N SER A 159 12.98 -23.72 -3.43
CA SER A 159 12.75 -22.42 -2.79
C SER A 159 13.68 -21.31 -3.31
N ASP A 160 14.66 -21.63 -4.15
CA ASP A 160 15.50 -20.66 -4.84
C ASP A 160 14.86 -20.13 -6.14
N TYR A 161 13.76 -20.75 -6.60
CA TYR A 161 13.11 -20.41 -7.86
C TYR A 161 11.88 -19.54 -7.71
N MET A 162 11.90 -18.37 -8.33
CA MET A 162 10.77 -17.48 -8.54
C MET A 162 9.90 -18.03 -9.68
N ILE A 163 8.60 -18.19 -9.46
CA ILE A 163 7.67 -18.76 -10.46
C ILE A 163 6.59 -17.76 -10.82
N GLY A 164 6.36 -17.63 -12.12
CA GLY A 164 5.38 -16.68 -12.62
C GLY A 164 5.33 -16.60 -14.13
N PHE A 165 4.99 -15.44 -14.66
CA PHE A 165 4.83 -15.23 -16.10
C PHE A 165 5.95 -14.38 -16.69
N GLU A 166 6.49 -14.85 -17.81
CA GLU A 166 7.33 -14.02 -18.68
C GLU A 166 6.51 -12.91 -19.33
N ILE A 167 7.03 -11.70 -19.33
CA ILE A 167 6.48 -10.55 -20.05
C ILE A 167 7.47 -10.15 -21.15
N ASP A 168 7.02 -10.17 -22.40
CA ASP A 168 7.85 -9.75 -23.54
C ASP A 168 8.23 -8.27 -23.39
N LYS A 169 9.54 -8.01 -23.26
CA LYS A 169 10.10 -6.67 -23.07
C LYS A 169 9.78 -5.72 -24.22
N LYS A 170 9.77 -6.19 -25.47
CA LYS A 170 9.47 -5.35 -26.65
C LYS A 170 8.00 -4.96 -26.67
N LEU A 171 7.09 -5.90 -26.41
CA LEU A 171 5.66 -5.62 -26.30
C LEU A 171 5.35 -4.69 -25.13
N LEU A 172 6.02 -4.90 -24.00
CA LEU A 172 5.93 -4.02 -22.85
C LEU A 172 6.37 -2.59 -23.20
N LEU A 173 7.57 -2.42 -23.76
CA LEU A 173 8.09 -1.11 -24.16
C LEU A 173 7.19 -0.42 -25.19
N LYS A 174 6.70 -1.15 -26.19
CA LYS A 174 5.74 -0.64 -27.18
C LYS A 174 4.48 -0.10 -26.51
N SER A 175 3.95 -0.81 -25.51
CA SER A 175 2.76 -0.41 -24.76
C SER A 175 2.97 0.90 -23.99
N PHE A 176 4.21 1.23 -23.61
CA PHE A 176 4.56 2.43 -22.86
C PHE A 176 5.38 3.44 -23.68
N LYS A 177 5.20 3.46 -25.01
CA LYS A 177 5.85 4.41 -25.93
C LYS A 177 7.37 4.46 -25.76
N ASN A 178 7.99 3.28 -25.61
CA ASN A 178 9.43 3.08 -25.42
C ASN A 178 10.04 3.78 -24.20
N LYS A 179 9.24 4.17 -23.21
CA LYS A 179 9.76 4.69 -21.94
C LYS A 179 10.22 3.52 -21.05
N PRO A 180 11.50 3.43 -20.68
CA PRO A 180 11.96 2.38 -19.80
C PRO A 180 11.33 2.52 -18.41
N PHE A 181 10.97 1.39 -17.81
CA PHE A 181 10.78 1.30 -16.37
C PHE A 181 12.16 1.24 -15.73
N THR A 182 12.59 2.34 -15.10
CA THR A 182 13.79 2.33 -14.28
C THR A 182 13.41 1.78 -12.90
N TYR A 183 14.14 0.75 -12.47
CA TYR A 183 13.91 -0.05 -11.26
C TYR A 183 13.69 0.79 -9.98
N LYS A 184 14.23 2.03 -9.94
CA LYS A 184 14.18 2.89 -8.76
C LYS A 184 13.05 3.91 -8.76
N ILE A 185 12.53 4.33 -9.93
CA ILE A 185 11.76 5.58 -10.00
C ILE A 185 10.28 5.33 -10.28
N ARG A 186 9.91 4.23 -10.93
CA ARG A 186 8.51 3.99 -11.35
C ARG A 186 8.20 2.52 -11.61
N SER A 187 7.70 1.83 -10.59
CA SER A 187 7.17 0.47 -10.74
C SER A 187 5.68 0.52 -11.10
N PRO A 188 5.24 -0.08 -12.22
CA PRO A 188 3.83 -0.23 -12.53
C PRO A 188 3.18 -1.20 -11.53
N LEU A 189 1.86 -1.08 -11.35
CA LEU A 189 1.10 -2.04 -10.57
C LEU A 189 0.59 -3.15 -11.49
N ILE A 190 0.75 -4.39 -11.07
CA ILE A 190 0.31 -5.55 -11.84
C ILE A 190 -0.86 -6.23 -11.13
N TYR A 191 -1.88 -6.59 -11.89
CA TYR A 191 -3.01 -7.39 -11.43
C TYR A 191 -3.31 -8.50 -12.44
N ILE A 192 -3.74 -9.67 -11.97
CA ILE A 192 -4.07 -10.81 -12.82
C ILE A 192 -5.49 -11.27 -12.51
N GLY A 193 -6.34 -11.27 -13.54
CA GLY A 193 -7.73 -11.69 -13.41
C GLY A 193 -8.53 -11.45 -14.69
N LYS A 194 -9.87 -11.55 -14.61
CA LYS A 194 -10.74 -11.33 -15.77
C LYS A 194 -10.87 -9.86 -16.16
N GLN A 195 -10.86 -8.97 -15.17
CA GLN A 195 -10.97 -7.52 -15.36
C GLN A 195 -9.99 -6.81 -14.43
N HIS A 196 -9.46 -5.65 -14.86
CA HIS A 196 -8.56 -4.89 -14.01
C HIS A 196 -9.31 -4.04 -12.97
N PRO A 197 -8.75 -3.89 -11.76
CA PRO A 197 -9.32 -3.04 -10.72
C PRO A 197 -8.96 -1.56 -10.92
N PHE A 198 -8.05 -1.22 -11.84
CA PHE A 198 -7.52 0.15 -11.92
C PHE A 198 -8.49 1.20 -12.48
N GLN A 199 -8.40 2.40 -11.93
CA GLN A 199 -9.09 3.60 -12.39
C GLN A 199 -8.09 4.61 -12.96
N LYS A 200 -8.29 5.01 -14.22
CA LYS A 200 -7.39 5.89 -14.96
C LYS A 200 -7.61 7.36 -14.61
N GLY A 201 -6.54 8.13 -14.53
CA GLY A 201 -6.59 9.60 -14.44
C GLY A 201 -7.09 10.17 -13.10
N ARG A 202 -7.33 9.33 -12.09
CA ARG A 202 -7.81 9.75 -10.77
C ARG A 202 -6.73 9.77 -9.69
N ILE A 203 -5.47 9.64 -10.09
CA ILE A 203 -4.30 9.75 -9.22
C ILE A 203 -3.52 11.02 -9.52
N LYS A 204 -2.96 11.64 -8.48
CA LYS A 204 -2.18 12.87 -8.58
C LYS A 204 -0.84 12.68 -7.88
N SER A 205 0.22 13.18 -8.51
CA SER A 205 1.51 13.33 -7.86
C SER A 205 1.39 14.44 -6.82
N ILE A 206 1.94 14.22 -5.64
CA ILE A 206 1.98 15.21 -4.58
C ILE A 206 3.16 16.15 -4.84
N LEU A 207 2.87 17.46 -4.79
CA LEU A 207 3.86 18.52 -4.78
C LEU A 207 3.70 19.29 -3.47
N TRP A 208 4.64 19.08 -2.56
CA TRP A 208 4.60 19.56 -1.19
C TRP A 208 4.97 21.04 -1.11
N LYS A 209 4.15 21.84 -0.44
CA LYS A 209 4.46 23.23 -0.12
C LYS A 209 4.95 23.32 1.32
N ASN A 210 6.09 23.96 1.56
CA ASN A 210 6.56 24.26 2.92
C ASN A 210 5.52 25.09 3.69
N ILE A 211 5.33 24.77 4.96
CA ILE A 211 4.49 25.52 5.90
C ILE A 211 5.22 25.69 7.25
N ASP A 212 4.70 26.55 8.13
CA ASP A 212 5.22 26.64 9.50
C ASP A 212 4.82 25.37 10.28
N PRO A 213 5.77 24.62 10.87
CA PRO A 213 5.47 23.45 11.69
C PRO A 213 4.48 23.72 12.85
N LYS A 214 4.39 24.97 13.33
CA LYS A 214 3.42 25.37 14.35
C LYS A 214 1.97 25.18 13.90
N GLU A 215 1.68 25.21 12.60
CA GLU A 215 0.34 24.91 12.07
C GLU A 215 -0.14 23.50 12.44
N LEU A 216 0.79 22.57 12.67
CA LEU A 216 0.47 21.18 13.02
C LEU A 216 0.33 20.93 14.52
N SER A 217 0.60 21.94 15.36
CA SER A 217 0.54 21.82 16.83
C SER A 217 -0.87 21.49 17.34
N THR A 218 -1.91 21.82 16.58
CA THR A 218 -3.31 21.52 16.91
C THR A 218 -3.65 20.03 16.76
N PHE A 219 -2.88 19.28 15.97
CA PHE A 219 -3.10 17.85 15.73
C PHE A 219 -2.35 17.00 16.76
N LYS A 220 -3.04 16.65 17.85
CA LYS A 220 -2.54 15.67 18.83
C LYS A 220 -2.26 14.33 18.13
N ILE A 221 -1.12 13.71 18.44
CA ILE A 221 -0.75 12.38 17.93
C ILE A 221 -1.75 11.35 18.45
N LYS A 222 -2.34 10.55 17.56
CA LYS A 222 -3.12 9.38 17.97
C LYS A 222 -2.17 8.21 18.20
N VAL A 223 -1.95 7.89 19.48
CA VAL A 223 -0.96 6.91 20.01
C VAL A 223 -1.06 5.50 19.40
N LYS A 224 -2.19 5.13 18.78
CA LYS A 224 -2.38 3.83 18.11
C LYS A 224 -1.44 3.57 16.91
N TYR A 225 -0.65 4.56 16.49
CA TYR A 225 0.31 4.44 15.38
C TYR A 225 1.75 4.78 15.78
N ALA A 226 2.03 4.96 17.06
CA ALA A 226 3.41 5.11 17.56
C ALA A 226 4.18 3.80 17.35
N PRO A 227 5.47 3.83 16.94
CA PRO A 227 6.31 2.64 16.89
C PRO A 227 6.21 1.84 18.19
N GLY A 228 5.77 0.58 18.11
CA GLY A 228 5.63 -0.30 19.27
C GLY A 228 4.47 0.01 20.22
N TYR A 229 3.46 0.79 19.82
CA TYR A 229 2.28 1.14 20.65
C TYR A 229 2.61 1.76 22.02
N ASN A 230 3.83 2.28 22.18
CA ASN A 230 4.28 2.85 23.44
C ASN A 230 4.18 4.39 23.38
N PRO A 231 3.44 5.06 24.29
CA PRO A 231 3.36 6.51 24.34
C PRO A 231 4.71 7.20 24.61
N THR A 232 5.71 6.51 25.17
CA THR A 232 7.09 7.02 25.27
C THR A 232 7.94 6.71 24.04
N ALA A 233 7.45 6.01 23.01
CA ALA A 233 8.23 5.69 21.80
C ALA A 233 8.74 6.93 21.04
N TRP A 234 8.18 8.11 21.32
CA TRP A 234 8.60 9.38 20.77
C TRP A 234 9.59 10.16 21.68
N SER A 235 9.93 9.65 22.87
CA SER A 235 10.99 10.25 23.70
C SER A 235 12.31 10.12 22.95
N GLY A 236 12.89 11.24 22.53
CA GLY A 236 14.09 11.27 21.68
C GLY A 236 13.83 11.72 20.24
N TYR A 237 12.58 12.02 19.88
CA TYR A 237 12.27 12.69 18.61
C TYR A 237 11.99 14.17 18.82
N SER A 238 12.42 14.98 17.85
CA SER A 238 12.04 16.38 17.69
C SER A 238 11.27 16.58 16.39
N PHE A 239 10.41 17.60 16.34
CA PHE A 239 9.66 17.93 15.13
C PHE A 239 10.50 18.82 14.21
N GLY A 240 10.62 18.38 12.95
CA GLY A 240 11.33 19.10 11.90
C GLY A 240 10.41 19.91 10.99
N LYS A 241 10.79 20.00 9.72
CA LYS A 241 10.06 20.72 8.68
C LYS A 241 8.65 20.14 8.47
N ALA A 242 7.74 21.00 8.04
CA ALA A 242 6.36 20.65 7.76
C ALA A 242 5.96 21.08 6.35
N TYR A 243 5.09 20.27 5.75
CA TYR A 243 4.65 20.46 4.39
C TYR A 243 3.15 20.23 4.25
N GLN A 244 2.53 20.91 3.29
CA GLN A 244 1.13 20.80 2.95
C GLN A 244 0.94 20.41 1.48
N PHE A 245 -0.12 19.66 1.21
CA PHE A 245 -0.68 19.48 -0.12
C PHE A 245 -2.21 19.54 -0.09
N ASP A 246 -2.79 20.25 -1.06
CA ASP A 246 -4.25 20.41 -1.19
C ASP A 246 -4.79 19.54 -2.33
N SER A 247 -5.77 18.69 -2.04
CA SER A 247 -6.51 17.95 -3.05
C SER A 247 -7.95 17.71 -2.57
N ALA A 248 -8.79 18.70 -2.86
CA ALA A 248 -10.18 18.77 -2.39
C ALA A 248 -10.94 17.42 -2.56
N PRO A 249 -11.76 17.03 -1.56
CA PRO A 249 -12.06 17.75 -0.32
C PRO A 249 -11.01 17.51 0.79
N LEU A 250 -9.84 16.98 0.48
CA LEU A 250 -8.82 16.61 1.47
C LEU A 250 -7.65 17.59 1.47
N ARG A 251 -7.03 17.73 2.64
CA ARG A 251 -5.74 18.38 2.82
C ARG A 251 -4.80 17.44 3.55
N TYR A 252 -3.57 17.41 3.08
CA TYR A 252 -2.52 16.51 3.51
C TYR A 252 -1.44 17.34 4.16
N TYR A 253 -0.93 16.85 5.28
CA TYR A 253 0.23 17.41 5.96
C TYR A 253 1.26 16.32 6.18
N VAL A 254 2.52 16.68 6.02
CA VAL A 254 3.65 15.83 6.39
C VAL A 254 4.57 16.61 7.30
N GLN A 255 4.97 15.98 8.40
CA GLN A 255 5.93 16.53 9.34
C GLN A 255 7.10 15.59 9.49
N ASP A 256 8.31 16.11 9.29
CA ASP A 256 9.55 15.40 9.55
C ASP A 256 9.69 15.19 11.07
N LEU A 257 10.10 13.99 11.47
CA LEU A 257 10.44 13.63 12.84
C LEU A 257 11.90 13.24 12.86
N LEU A 258 12.67 14.01 13.61
CA LEU A 258 14.11 13.90 13.68
C LEU A 258 14.49 13.13 14.94
N LYS A 259 15.31 12.09 14.82
CA LYS A 259 15.79 11.29 15.94
C LYS A 259 17.27 11.58 16.19
N TYR A 260 17.66 11.58 17.45
CA TYR A 260 19.08 11.59 17.81
C TYR A 260 19.76 10.29 17.32
N ASP A 261 20.88 10.41 16.59
CA ASP A 261 21.67 9.24 16.18
C ASP A 261 22.81 8.98 17.15
N GLU A 262 22.60 8.04 18.07
CA GLU A 262 23.62 7.57 19.01
C GLU A 262 24.81 6.90 18.30
N ARG A 263 24.64 6.36 17.09
CA ARG A 263 25.71 5.65 16.36
C ARG A 263 26.82 6.60 15.89
N TYR A 264 26.46 7.84 15.56
CA TYR A 264 27.43 8.88 15.24
C TYR A 264 28.29 9.24 16.46
N TYR A 265 27.72 9.20 17.67
CA TYR A 265 28.47 9.44 18.90
C TYR A 265 29.54 8.35 19.12
N ILE A 266 29.18 7.07 18.94
CA ILE A 266 30.09 5.94 19.19
C ILE A 266 31.22 5.82 18.15
N GLN A 267 30.94 6.08 16.86
CA GLN A 267 31.99 6.02 15.83
C GLN A 267 33.02 7.14 15.95
N ASN A 268 32.64 8.30 16.49
CA ASN A 268 33.55 9.43 16.68
C ASN A 268 34.34 9.37 17.99
N LEU A 269 33.94 8.56 18.99
CA LEU A 269 34.76 8.27 20.16
C LEU A 269 36.03 7.46 19.85
N LYS A 270 36.14 6.85 18.66
CA LYS A 270 37.33 6.11 18.23
C LYS A 270 38.46 6.97 17.68
N TYR A 271 38.25 8.28 17.53
CA TYR A 271 39.26 9.23 17.06
C TYR A 271 39.46 10.31 18.14
N ASP A 272 40.59 10.25 18.83
CA ASP A 272 41.05 11.22 19.85
C ASP A 272 41.33 12.61 19.25
N ASP A 273 40.31 13.30 18.73
CA ASP A 273 40.41 14.73 18.41
C ASP A 273 39.63 15.55 19.46
N PRO A 274 40.33 16.10 20.48
CA PRO A 274 39.71 16.87 21.55
C PRO A 274 39.13 18.23 21.08
N ASN A 275 39.37 18.64 19.82
CA ASN A 275 38.82 19.88 19.25
C ASN A 275 37.63 19.64 18.31
N ARG A 276 37.23 18.38 18.09
CA ARG A 276 36.10 18.06 17.23
C ARG A 276 34.81 18.23 18.02
N SER A 277 34.12 19.34 17.77
CA SER A 277 32.76 19.56 18.28
C SER A 277 31.89 18.33 18.00
N LEU A 278 31.47 17.65 19.07
CA LEU A 278 30.48 16.58 19.07
C LEU A 278 29.12 17.19 18.71
N PHE A 279 28.93 17.54 17.44
CA PHE A 279 27.63 17.99 16.97
C PHE A 279 26.66 16.81 17.09
N GLU A 280 25.69 16.94 17.98
CA GLU A 280 24.50 16.09 18.04
C GLU A 280 23.87 16.06 16.64
N ARG A 281 24.06 14.96 15.91
CA ARG A 281 23.36 14.77 14.64
C ARG A 281 21.96 14.27 14.94
N VAL A 282 20.99 15.16 14.77
CA VAL A 282 19.59 14.78 14.67
C VAL A 282 19.30 14.51 13.19
N GLU A 283 18.93 13.28 12.87
CA GLU A 283 18.67 12.87 11.49
C GLU A 283 17.18 12.63 11.26
N LEU A 284 16.73 12.85 10.03
CA LEU A 284 15.37 12.52 9.62
C LEU A 284 15.18 11.01 9.74
N ASN A 285 14.33 10.58 10.66
CA ASN A 285 14.08 9.16 10.88
C ASN A 285 12.65 8.74 10.55
N CYS A 286 11.66 9.61 10.79
CA CYS A 286 10.28 9.33 10.42
C CYS A 286 9.61 10.53 9.76
N ARG A 287 8.50 10.26 9.06
CA ARG A 287 7.53 11.26 8.62
C ARG A 287 6.14 10.91 9.13
N ARG A 288 5.52 11.88 9.80
CA ARG A 288 4.12 11.82 10.20
C ARG A 288 3.25 12.39 9.08
N LEU A 289 2.41 11.56 8.49
CA LEU A 289 1.40 11.96 7.52
C LEU A 289 0.07 12.15 8.26
N ILE A 290 -0.59 13.29 8.01
CA ILE A 290 -1.91 13.63 8.51
C ILE A 290 -2.79 13.97 7.31
N VAL A 291 -4.00 13.43 7.25
CA VAL A 291 -5.00 13.82 6.26
C VAL A 291 -6.25 14.29 6.97
N ILE A 292 -6.72 15.47 6.58
CA ILE A 292 -7.94 16.07 7.11
C ILE A 292 -8.99 16.22 6.01
N ASN A 293 -10.26 16.14 6.41
CA ASN A 293 -11.36 16.58 5.59
C ASN A 293 -11.48 18.10 5.69
N THR A 294 -11.36 18.82 4.57
CA THR A 294 -11.37 20.29 4.57
C THR A 294 -12.73 20.89 4.94
N LYS A 295 -13.82 20.14 4.80
CA LYS A 295 -15.19 20.56 5.17
C LYS A 295 -15.44 20.37 6.66
N THR A 296 -15.20 19.18 7.21
CA THR A 296 -15.48 18.87 8.63
C THR A 296 -14.34 19.30 9.57
N LYS A 297 -13.14 19.57 9.02
CA LYS A 297 -11.89 19.82 9.77
C LYS A 297 -11.40 18.63 10.59
N GLU A 298 -12.01 17.47 10.42
CA GLU A 298 -11.62 16.26 11.15
C GLU A 298 -10.40 15.60 10.50
N MET A 299 -9.49 15.11 11.35
CA MET A 299 -8.41 14.21 10.93
C MET A 299 -8.97 12.81 10.67
N ILE A 300 -8.96 12.41 9.40
CA ILE A 300 -9.49 11.12 8.93
C ILE A 300 -8.41 10.04 8.83
N PHE A 301 -7.14 10.43 8.65
CA PHE A 301 -6.02 9.51 8.52
C PHE A 301 -4.77 10.07 9.20
N GLU A 302 -4.03 9.18 9.87
CA GLU A 302 -2.71 9.47 10.43
C GLU A 302 -1.84 8.22 10.28
N LYS A 303 -0.62 8.38 9.76
CA LYS A 303 0.35 7.29 9.66
C LYS A 303 1.77 7.81 9.82
N PHE A 304 2.64 6.99 10.37
CA PHE A 304 4.06 7.25 10.48
C PHE A 304 4.80 6.34 9.51
N TYR A 305 5.71 6.92 8.73
CA TYR A 305 6.65 6.21 7.88
C TYR A 305 8.03 6.42 8.47
N CYS A 306 8.69 5.35 8.90
CA CYS A 306 9.96 5.42 9.58
C CYS A 306 11.01 4.63 8.83
N GLU A 307 12.26 5.06 8.92
CA GLU A 307 13.37 4.22 8.54
C GLU A 307 13.47 3.03 9.48
N SER A 308 13.74 1.88 8.91
CA SER A 308 13.90 0.61 9.60
C SER A 308 14.94 -0.23 8.86
N GLU A 309 15.25 -1.42 9.36
CA GLU A 309 16.14 -2.32 8.63
C GLU A 309 15.54 -2.69 7.28
N GLY A 310 16.16 -2.19 6.21
CA GLY A 310 15.69 -2.37 4.85
C GLY A 310 14.59 -1.42 4.39
N GLU A 311 14.23 -0.41 5.17
CA GLU A 311 13.33 0.65 4.72
C GLU A 311 14.00 2.02 4.86
N SER A 312 13.92 2.81 3.79
CA SER A 312 14.46 4.18 3.76
C SER A 312 13.40 5.17 3.31
N LEU A 313 13.47 6.40 3.81
CA LEU A 313 12.52 7.43 3.45
C LEU A 313 12.74 7.90 2.01
N ILE A 314 11.69 7.83 1.20
CA ILE A 314 11.70 8.38 -0.16
C ILE A 314 11.71 9.92 -0.07
N PRO A 315 12.59 10.65 -0.75
CA PRO A 315 12.60 12.12 -0.73
C PRO A 315 11.23 12.73 -1.11
N LEU A 316 10.85 13.83 -0.45
CA LEU A 316 9.63 14.56 -0.80
C LEU A 316 9.86 15.40 -2.05
N ASN A 317 8.85 15.43 -2.93
CA ASN A 317 8.80 16.38 -4.05
C ASN A 317 8.26 17.74 -3.57
N VAL A 318 9.14 18.72 -3.34
CA VAL A 318 8.83 20.02 -2.70
C VAL A 318 8.87 21.18 -3.70
N VAL A 319 7.92 22.12 -3.60
CA VAL A 319 7.88 23.35 -4.41
C VAL A 319 9.19 24.13 -4.27
N GLY A 320 9.78 24.55 -5.40
CA GLY A 320 10.98 25.38 -5.42
C GLY A 320 12.29 24.62 -5.23
N HIS A 321 12.25 23.31 -4.98
CA HIS A 321 13.44 22.46 -5.00
C HIS A 321 13.66 21.93 -6.43
N ALA A 322 14.93 21.88 -6.87
CA ALA A 322 15.26 21.25 -8.15
C ALA A 322 14.78 19.79 -8.12
N LYS A 323 14.13 19.35 -9.21
CA LYS A 323 13.77 17.94 -9.37
C LYS A 323 15.07 17.12 -9.44
N ASP A 324 15.46 16.52 -8.32
CA ASP A 324 16.49 15.47 -8.31
C ASP A 324 15.91 14.26 -9.08
N TRP A 325 16.75 13.48 -9.77
CA TRP A 325 16.34 12.17 -10.29
C TRP A 325 15.83 11.24 -9.16
N ARG A 326 16.18 11.55 -7.90
CA ARG A 326 15.65 10.97 -6.64
C ARG A 326 14.40 11.64 -6.09
N SER A 327 13.88 12.71 -6.71
CA SER A 327 12.60 13.32 -6.32
C SER A 327 11.45 12.44 -6.79
N GLU A 328 11.34 11.29 -6.15
CA GLU A 328 10.24 10.37 -6.33
C GLU A 328 8.96 11.04 -5.83
N THR A 329 7.96 11.12 -6.68
CA THR A 329 6.70 11.73 -6.32
C THR A 329 5.92 10.77 -5.44
N GLN A 330 5.50 11.21 -4.25
CA GLN A 330 4.40 10.57 -3.53
C GLN A 330 3.12 10.72 -4.36
N TRP A 331 2.18 9.78 -4.22
CA TRP A 331 0.94 9.80 -4.98
C TRP A 331 -0.27 9.65 -4.07
N THR A 332 -1.38 10.28 -4.46
CA THR A 332 -2.69 10.07 -3.82
C THR A 332 -3.82 10.16 -4.84
N GLY A 333 -4.92 9.46 -4.60
CA GLY A 333 -6.09 9.47 -5.48
C GLY A 333 -6.87 8.18 -5.47
N GLU A 334 -7.88 8.07 -6.32
CA GLU A 334 -8.70 6.87 -6.47
C GLU A 334 -8.08 6.00 -7.56
N ILE A 335 -7.24 5.05 -7.15
CA ILE A 335 -6.52 4.20 -8.10
C ILE A 335 -7.28 2.90 -8.40
N PHE A 336 -8.13 2.44 -7.50
CA PHE A 336 -8.91 1.22 -7.64
C PHE A 336 -10.40 1.56 -7.74
N LYS A 337 -11.11 0.88 -8.64
CA LYS A 337 -12.57 0.95 -8.78
C LYS A 337 -13.21 0.49 -7.47
N ASP A 338 -14.24 1.22 -7.04
CA ASP A 338 -15.08 0.84 -5.89
C ASP A 338 -14.28 0.66 -4.59
N ARG A 339 -13.18 1.40 -4.44
CA ARG A 339 -12.32 1.43 -3.24
C ARG A 339 -12.06 2.86 -2.79
N PRO A 340 -11.70 3.06 -1.52
CA PRO A 340 -11.32 4.36 -1.02
C PRO A 340 -10.09 4.95 -1.73
N ARG A 341 -9.92 6.27 -1.55
CA ARG A 341 -8.72 6.98 -1.97
C ARG A 341 -7.48 6.41 -1.28
N VAL A 342 -6.37 6.34 -2.02
CA VAL A 342 -5.10 5.84 -1.51
C VAL A 342 -4.04 6.93 -1.35
N ILE A 343 -2.97 6.61 -0.62
CA ILE A 343 -1.72 7.37 -0.51
C ILE A 343 -0.53 6.40 -0.37
N PHE A 344 0.58 6.65 -1.08
CA PHE A 344 1.74 5.74 -1.08
C PHE A 344 3.05 6.40 -1.57
N ARG A 345 4.14 5.63 -1.54
CA ARG A 345 5.54 6.00 -1.85
C ARG A 345 6.25 6.91 -0.84
N PHE A 346 6.07 6.62 0.45
CA PHE A 346 6.83 7.29 1.51
C PHE A 346 8.09 6.52 1.92
N LEU A 347 8.10 5.20 1.69
CA LEU A 347 9.23 4.31 1.99
C LEU A 347 9.66 3.56 0.73
N PHE A 348 10.97 3.42 0.59
CA PHE A 348 11.62 2.46 -0.28
C PHE A 348 11.98 1.25 0.58
N SER A 349 11.63 0.05 0.12
CA SER A 349 11.95 -1.20 0.80
C SER A 349 13.03 -1.94 0.02
N SER A 350 14.21 -2.12 0.61
CA SER A 350 15.20 -3.11 0.18
C SER A 350 14.93 -4.48 0.79
N PHE A 351 14.32 -4.52 1.99
CA PHE A 351 13.77 -5.73 2.60
C PHE A 351 12.26 -5.56 2.79
N GLY A 352 11.49 -6.59 2.47
CA GLY A 352 10.04 -6.57 2.51
C GLY A 352 9.41 -6.00 1.24
N CYS A 353 8.07 -5.98 1.23
CA CYS A 353 7.30 -5.55 0.06
C CYS A 353 6.58 -4.23 0.29
N PRO A 354 6.52 -3.34 -0.72
CA PRO A 354 5.82 -2.07 -0.60
C PRO A 354 4.31 -2.28 -0.44
N SER A 355 3.65 -1.28 0.12
CA SER A 355 2.20 -1.26 0.28
C SER A 355 1.59 0.08 -0.15
N ILE A 356 0.28 0.06 -0.40
CA ILE A 356 -0.52 1.23 -0.72
C ILE A 356 -1.56 1.39 0.39
N ASP A 357 -1.58 2.54 1.05
CA ASP A 357 -2.48 2.81 2.17
C ASP A 357 -3.80 3.40 1.69
N PHE A 358 -4.91 2.94 2.26
CA PHE A 358 -6.23 3.56 2.09
C PHE A 358 -6.41 4.67 3.12
N ILE A 359 -6.98 5.80 2.70
CA ILE A 359 -7.17 6.98 3.56
C ILE A 359 -8.41 6.84 4.47
N GLU A 360 -9.27 5.83 4.25
CA GLU A 360 -10.50 5.62 5.03
C GLU A 360 -10.43 4.37 5.91
N GLN A 361 -11.01 4.44 7.12
CA GLN A 361 -10.78 3.50 8.24
C GLN A 361 -11.27 2.06 8.03
N SER A 362 -12.06 1.77 6.99
CA SER A 362 -12.59 0.42 6.75
C SER A 362 -11.61 -0.51 6.03
N GLU A 363 -10.56 0.03 5.42
CA GLU A 363 -9.53 -0.74 4.71
C GLU A 363 -8.15 -0.28 5.18
N ASN A 364 -7.23 -1.22 5.45
CA ASN A 364 -5.90 -0.90 5.97
C ASN A 364 -5.01 -0.42 4.82
N SER A 365 -4.38 -1.37 4.16
CA SER A 365 -3.46 -1.18 3.06
C SER A 365 -3.53 -2.41 2.15
N VAL A 366 -3.11 -2.24 0.91
CA VAL A 366 -2.87 -3.36 0.00
C VAL A 366 -1.37 -3.57 -0.17
N ARG A 367 -0.90 -4.77 0.15
CA ARG A 367 0.49 -5.18 -0.09
C ARG A 367 0.69 -5.43 -1.58
N ILE A 368 1.83 -5.02 -2.10
CA ILE A 368 2.26 -5.34 -3.46
C ILE A 368 3.23 -6.51 -3.36
N ASN A 369 2.83 -7.68 -3.85
CA ASN A 369 3.68 -8.86 -3.91
C ASN A 369 4.92 -8.58 -4.75
N CYS A 370 6.08 -8.94 -4.20
CA CYS A 370 7.38 -8.54 -4.70
C CYS A 370 8.43 -9.65 -4.64
N ASP A 371 8.03 -10.85 -4.19
CA ASP A 371 8.93 -12.01 -4.05
C ASP A 371 10.16 -11.70 -3.19
N ASN A 372 9.91 -11.24 -1.97
CA ASN A 372 10.95 -10.84 -1.01
C ASN A 372 11.61 -12.07 -0.36
N ARG A 373 12.60 -12.65 -1.04
CA ARG A 373 13.37 -13.84 -0.60
C ARG A 373 14.67 -13.52 0.15
N HIS A 374 14.77 -12.31 0.67
CA HIS A 374 15.92 -11.86 1.46
C HIS A 374 16.06 -12.61 2.78
#